data_AF-A0A0A8UTP1-F1
#
_entry.id   AF-A0A0A8UTP1-F1
#
_cell.length_a   1.000
_cell.length_b   1.000
_cell.length_c   1.000
_cell.angle_alpha   90.00
_cell.angle_beta   90.00
_cell.angle_gamma   90.00
#
_symmetry.space_group_name_H-M   'P 1'
#
loop_
_entity.id
_entity.type
_entity.pdbx_description
1 polymer ?
#
loop_
_entity_poly.entity_id
_entity_poly.type
_entity_poly.pdbx_seq_one_letter_code
_entity_poly.pdbx_strand_id
1 'polypeptide(L)'
;MAALQNQATFLVDGRYWSANNSGNPVFDAIPGIHQDSFRPPSVCNGATEGACNTNVIVSYYSPPQTNPAVNLTFYGAGLCKATIGGYSDWYLPAICEMGYDNAAQNTGCGIPPAPPTLQNMQTNLVDNGNIGGLSGPYWSSTESSRGITQNTDAWDQFFDVGGNSFQDDDKDGPISIRCVRVITN
;
A
#
# COMPACT_ATOMS: atom_id res chain seq x y z
N MET A 1 4.41 -11.09 19.67
CA MET A 1 4.76 -9.70 20.07
C MET A 1 5.44 -8.88 18.97
N ALA A 2 5.78 -9.45 17.81
CA ALA A 2 6.36 -8.71 16.69
C ALA A 2 5.35 -7.85 15.88
N ALA A 3 4.05 -8.17 15.86
CA ALA A 3 3.10 -7.47 14.98
C ALA A 3 2.86 -5.98 15.34
N LEU A 4 2.90 -5.60 16.62
CA LEU A 4 2.53 -4.25 17.06
C LEU A 4 3.64 -3.20 16.87
N GLN A 5 4.91 -3.60 16.92
CA GLN A 5 6.05 -2.68 16.74
C GLN A 5 6.50 -2.52 15.29
N ASN A 6 5.99 -3.35 14.38
CA ASN A 6 6.35 -3.34 12.97
C ASN A 6 5.22 -2.79 12.11
N GLN A 7 4.31 -2.04 12.72
CA GLN A 7 3.22 -1.35 12.08
C GLN A 7 3.05 0.03 12.70
N ALA A 8 2.92 1.05 11.86
CA ALA A 8 2.60 2.39 12.29
C ALA A 8 1.37 2.88 11.52
N THR A 9 0.40 3.44 12.24
CA THR A 9 -0.87 3.85 11.63
C THR A 9 -1.08 5.33 11.78
N PHE A 10 -1.46 5.96 10.68
CA PHE A 10 -1.88 7.35 10.64
C PHE A 10 -3.39 7.38 10.41
N LEU A 11 -4.14 7.43 11.53
CA LEU A 11 -5.61 7.38 11.56
C LEU A 11 -6.28 8.76 11.40
N VAL A 12 -5.53 9.85 11.60
CA VAL A 12 -6.07 11.22 11.64
C VAL A 12 -5.88 11.90 10.28
N ASP A 13 -7.01 12.18 9.64
CA ASP A 13 -7.24 12.92 8.38
C ASP A 13 -6.99 12.19 7.05
N GLY A 14 -6.68 10.90 7.08
CA GLY A 14 -6.37 10.10 5.87
C GLY A 14 -5.24 10.71 5.02
N ARG A 15 -4.75 10.01 4.01
CA ARG A 15 -3.89 10.62 2.99
C ARG A 15 -4.31 10.14 1.62
N TYR A 16 -4.12 11.01 0.64
CA TYR A 16 -4.20 10.59 -0.75
C TYR A 16 -3.07 9.62 -1.06
N TRP A 17 -3.34 8.68 -1.96
CA TRP A 17 -2.32 7.78 -2.47
C TRP A 17 -1.20 8.57 -3.16
N SER A 18 -1.59 9.59 -3.93
CA SER A 18 -0.76 10.55 -4.65
C SER A 18 -1.23 11.99 -4.39
N ALA A 19 -0.29 12.91 -4.17
CA ALA A 19 -0.60 14.32 -3.90
C ALA A 19 0.47 15.26 -4.47
N ASN A 20 0.10 16.51 -4.74
CA ASN A 20 1.05 17.56 -5.10
C ASN A 20 1.58 18.34 -3.86
N ASN A 21 2.46 19.32 -4.09
CA ASN A 21 3.05 20.16 -3.04
C ASN A 21 2.09 21.12 -2.34
N SER A 22 0.81 21.14 -2.72
CA SER A 22 -0.26 21.81 -1.99
C SER A 22 -1.10 20.85 -1.14
N GLY A 23 -0.78 19.55 -1.13
CA GLY A 23 -1.54 18.53 -0.43
C GLY A 23 -2.86 18.14 -1.12
N ASN A 24 -3.05 18.54 -2.38
CA ASN A 24 -4.23 18.19 -3.18
C ASN A 24 -4.02 16.84 -3.88
N PRO A 25 -5.09 16.05 -4.11
CA PRO A 25 -4.99 14.80 -4.85
C PRO A 25 -4.52 15.07 -6.28
N VAL A 26 -3.69 14.16 -6.78
CA VAL A 26 -3.31 14.08 -8.20
C VAL A 26 -3.43 12.65 -8.66
N PHE A 27 -3.67 12.44 -9.95
CA PHE A 27 -3.84 11.12 -10.56
C PHE A 27 -2.61 10.80 -11.41
N ASP A 28 -1.45 10.79 -10.78
CA ASP A 28 -0.18 10.51 -11.46
C ASP A 28 -0.05 9.00 -11.69
N ALA A 29 0.36 8.62 -12.90
CA ALA A 29 0.74 7.26 -13.27
C ALA A 29 2.18 7.00 -12.81
N ILE A 30 2.38 6.01 -11.94
CA ILE A 30 3.73 5.66 -11.47
C ILE A 30 4.11 4.32 -12.12
N PRO A 31 5.04 4.32 -13.09
CA PRO A 31 5.32 3.11 -13.87
C PRO A 31 5.98 2.02 -13.03
N GLY A 32 5.61 0.77 -13.31
CA GLY A 32 6.30 -0.42 -12.80
C GLY A 32 5.86 -0.91 -11.42
N ILE A 33 4.76 -0.40 -10.88
CA ILE A 33 4.18 -0.80 -9.58
C ILE A 33 2.72 -1.27 -9.66
N HIS A 34 2.23 -1.54 -10.87
CA HIS A 34 0.89 -2.11 -11.05
C HIS A 34 0.82 -3.54 -10.50
N GLN A 35 -0.37 -4.02 -10.15
CA GLN A 35 -0.56 -5.40 -9.67
C GLN A 35 -0.10 -6.47 -10.67
N ASP A 36 -0.06 -6.15 -11.96
CA ASP A 36 0.44 -7.04 -13.03
C ASP A 36 1.91 -6.78 -13.41
N SER A 37 2.60 -5.86 -12.74
CA SER A 37 4.03 -5.63 -12.93
C SER A 37 4.84 -6.73 -12.28
N PHE A 38 5.69 -7.41 -13.05
CA PHE A 38 6.57 -8.48 -12.58
C PHE A 38 8.04 -8.15 -12.87
N ARG A 39 8.92 -8.61 -11.98
CA ARG A 39 10.37 -8.45 -12.10
C ARG A 39 10.99 -9.73 -12.68
N PRO A 40 11.65 -9.69 -13.84
CA PRO A 40 11.72 -8.65 -14.89
C PRO A 40 10.50 -8.67 -15.84
N PRO A 41 10.16 -7.59 -16.59
CA PRO A 41 10.99 -6.43 -16.95
C PRO A 41 10.87 -5.21 -16.02
N SER A 42 9.89 -5.18 -15.12
CA SER A 42 9.74 -4.09 -14.15
C SER A 42 10.83 -4.16 -13.07
N VAL A 43 11.06 -3.04 -12.39
CA VAL A 43 11.99 -2.97 -11.24
C VAL A 43 11.45 -3.75 -10.04
N CYS A 44 10.13 -3.75 -9.86
CA CYS A 44 9.43 -4.37 -8.75
C CYS A 44 8.41 -5.41 -9.25
N ASN A 45 8.06 -6.36 -8.39
CA ASN A 45 6.77 -7.05 -8.46
C ASN A 45 5.72 -6.21 -7.73
N GLY A 46 4.86 -5.54 -8.48
CA GLY A 46 3.97 -4.51 -7.95
C GLY A 46 2.94 -5.07 -6.97
N ALA A 47 2.52 -6.32 -7.12
CA ALA A 47 1.56 -6.96 -6.21
C ALA A 47 2.18 -7.37 -4.86
N THR A 48 3.48 -7.65 -4.81
CA THR A 48 4.10 -8.34 -3.65
C THR A 48 5.30 -7.64 -3.02
N GLU A 49 5.88 -6.61 -3.64
CA GLU A 49 7.12 -5.97 -3.16
C GLU A 49 6.87 -4.52 -2.69
N GLY A 50 6.15 -4.33 -1.59
CA GLY A 50 5.76 -2.99 -1.12
C GLY A 50 6.94 -2.06 -0.80
N ALA A 51 8.05 -2.62 -0.30
CA ALA A 51 9.28 -1.87 -0.09
C ALA A 51 9.88 -1.34 -1.41
N CYS A 52 9.82 -2.14 -2.47
CA CYS A 52 10.27 -1.73 -3.81
C CYS A 52 9.34 -0.66 -4.38
N ASN A 53 8.02 -0.91 -4.35
CA ASN A 53 7.01 0.04 -4.81
C ASN A 53 7.12 1.40 -4.11
N THR A 54 7.26 1.39 -2.78
CA THR A 54 7.44 2.61 -1.98
C THR A 54 8.64 3.42 -2.45
N ASN A 55 9.77 2.77 -2.74
CA ASN A 55 10.95 3.47 -3.23
C ASN A 55 10.75 4.02 -4.65
N VAL A 56 10.01 3.32 -5.52
CA VAL A 56 9.65 3.82 -6.85
C VAL A 56 8.77 5.07 -6.74
N ILE A 57 7.73 5.04 -5.90
CA ILE A 57 6.82 6.18 -5.67
C ILE A 57 7.60 7.39 -5.14
N VAL A 58 8.45 7.18 -4.13
CA VAL A 58 9.23 8.27 -3.53
C VAL A 58 10.25 8.84 -4.53
N SER A 59 10.86 7.99 -5.36
CA SER A 59 11.77 8.44 -6.41
C SER A 59 11.04 9.25 -7.49
N TYR A 60 9.82 8.85 -7.85
CA TYR A 60 8.96 9.59 -8.79
C TYR A 60 8.69 11.02 -8.31
N TYR A 61 8.38 11.17 -7.01
CA TYR A 61 8.10 12.47 -6.38
C TYR A 61 9.36 13.23 -5.92
N SER A 62 10.56 12.79 -6.30
CA SER A 62 11.83 13.43 -5.95
C SER A 62 12.58 13.96 -7.18
N PRO A 63 13.50 14.93 -7.02
CA PRO A 63 14.37 15.37 -8.10
C PRO A 63 15.27 14.23 -8.61
N PRO A 64 15.58 14.20 -9.92
CA PRO A 64 15.21 15.20 -10.93
C PRO A 64 13.81 14.99 -11.52
N GLN A 65 13.13 13.88 -11.22
CA GLN A 65 11.85 13.53 -11.84
C GLN A 65 10.74 14.53 -11.51
N THR A 66 10.59 14.87 -10.22
CA THR A 66 9.68 15.92 -9.74
C THR A 66 10.49 16.98 -9.00
N ASN A 67 10.45 18.22 -9.49
CA ASN A 67 11.24 19.33 -8.95
C ASN A 67 10.39 20.61 -8.84
N PRO A 68 10.15 21.15 -7.62
CA PRO A 68 10.63 20.66 -6.32
C PRO A 68 10.01 19.32 -5.92
N ALA A 69 10.71 18.56 -5.08
CA ALA A 69 10.21 17.30 -4.51
C ALA A 69 8.83 17.50 -3.86
N VAL A 70 7.94 16.52 -3.94
CA VAL A 70 6.71 16.54 -3.14
C VAL A 70 7.05 16.23 -1.68
N ASN A 71 6.52 17.03 -0.75
CA ASN A 71 6.69 16.77 0.67
C ASN A 71 6.17 15.37 1.04
N LEU A 72 7.03 14.57 1.70
CA LEU A 72 6.73 13.19 2.12
C LEU A 72 5.46 13.07 2.96
N THR A 73 5.04 14.14 3.65
CA THR A 73 3.85 14.12 4.50
C THR A 73 2.51 14.17 3.76
N PHE A 74 2.52 14.44 2.45
CA PHE A 74 1.31 14.63 1.65
C PHE A 74 0.75 13.36 1.00
N TYR A 75 1.56 12.30 0.87
CA TYR A 75 1.14 11.07 0.18
C TYR A 75 1.56 9.81 0.97
N GLY A 76 0.83 8.72 0.77
CA GLY A 76 0.93 7.51 1.59
C GLY A 76 2.34 6.90 1.68
N ALA A 77 2.99 6.68 0.53
CA ALA A 77 4.34 6.11 0.48
C ALA A 77 5.38 7.03 1.15
N GLY A 78 5.21 8.35 1.01
CA GLY A 78 6.09 9.34 1.62
C GLY A 78 6.02 9.30 3.15
N LEU A 79 4.82 9.18 3.73
CA LEU A 79 4.66 9.04 5.18
C LEU A 79 5.41 7.83 5.71
N CYS A 80 5.42 6.73 4.96
CA CYS A 80 6.15 5.53 5.33
C CYS A 80 7.66 5.64 5.16
N LYS A 81 8.21 6.78 4.72
CA LYS A 81 9.66 7.06 4.80
C LYS A 81 10.07 7.82 6.07
N ALA A 82 9.11 8.21 6.92
CA ALA A 82 9.42 8.87 8.18
C ALA A 82 10.16 7.95 9.14
N THR A 83 10.94 8.52 10.05
CA THR A 83 11.48 7.78 11.20
C THR A 83 10.36 7.57 12.21
N ILE A 84 9.92 6.32 12.39
CA ILE A 84 8.84 5.97 13.32
C ILE A 84 9.41 5.00 14.37
N GLY A 85 9.28 5.35 15.65
CA GLY A 85 9.79 4.54 16.75
C GLY A 85 11.31 4.31 16.72
N GLY A 86 12.08 5.19 16.07
CA GLY A 86 13.53 5.06 15.90
C GLY A 86 13.98 4.24 14.68
N TYR A 87 13.04 3.73 13.87
CA TYR A 87 13.34 2.96 12.66
C TYR A 87 13.03 3.78 11.39
N SER A 88 13.79 3.55 10.31
CA SER A 88 13.71 4.30 9.04
C SER A 88 13.52 3.42 7.80
N ASP A 89 13.37 2.12 8.01
CA ASP A 89 13.15 1.08 6.99
C ASP A 89 11.66 0.75 6.80
N TRP A 90 10.80 1.71 7.15
CA TRP A 90 9.37 1.64 6.92
C TRP A 90 9.05 1.74 5.42
N TYR A 91 7.94 1.11 5.04
CA TYR A 91 7.38 1.17 3.70
C TYR A 91 5.86 1.00 3.72
N LEU A 92 5.21 1.43 2.64
CA LEU A 92 3.79 1.18 2.40
C LEU A 92 3.64 -0.22 1.79
N PRO A 93 2.91 -1.16 2.41
CA PRO A 93 2.81 -2.54 1.93
C PRO A 93 2.18 -2.61 0.53
N ALA A 94 2.58 -3.59 -0.28
CA ALA A 94 1.91 -3.94 -1.52
C ALA A 94 0.61 -4.69 -1.22
N ILE A 95 -0.33 -4.70 -2.16
CA ILE A 95 -1.69 -5.20 -1.94
C ILE A 95 -1.71 -6.66 -1.43
N CYS A 96 -0.82 -7.53 -1.92
CA CYS A 96 -0.75 -8.92 -1.46
C CYS A 96 0.00 -9.12 -0.13
N GLU A 97 0.74 -8.12 0.34
CA GLU A 97 1.22 -8.09 1.74
C GLU A 97 0.07 -7.74 2.70
N MET A 98 -1.01 -7.12 2.21
CA MET A 98 -2.16 -6.70 3.01
C MET A 98 -3.23 -7.78 3.14
N GLY A 99 -3.67 -8.38 2.03
CA GLY A 99 -4.77 -9.36 2.05
C GLY A 99 -4.87 -10.19 0.78
N TYR A 100 -5.95 -10.98 0.71
CA TYR A 100 -6.32 -11.78 -0.46
C TYR A 100 -7.42 -11.11 -1.27
N ASP A 101 -7.54 -11.52 -2.53
CA ASP A 101 -8.47 -10.96 -3.50
C ASP A 101 -9.87 -11.55 -3.35
N ASN A 102 -10.56 -11.17 -2.27
CA ASN A 102 -11.91 -11.68 -1.97
C ASN A 102 -12.95 -11.39 -3.03
N ALA A 103 -12.80 -10.27 -3.72
CA ALA A 103 -13.73 -9.82 -4.75
C ALA A 103 -13.35 -10.30 -6.16
N ALA A 104 -12.31 -11.14 -6.29
CA ALA A 104 -11.79 -11.61 -7.58
C ALA A 104 -11.49 -10.47 -8.58
N GLN A 105 -10.91 -9.39 -8.06
CA GLN A 105 -10.55 -8.18 -8.79
C GLN A 105 -9.31 -8.35 -9.68
N ASN A 106 -8.66 -9.52 -9.64
CA ASN A 106 -7.44 -9.87 -10.35
C ASN A 106 -6.21 -9.11 -9.83
N THR A 107 -6.07 -9.00 -8.51
CA THR A 107 -4.89 -8.38 -7.86
C THR A 107 -3.67 -9.29 -7.81
N GLY A 108 -3.85 -10.59 -8.08
CA GLY A 108 -2.77 -11.60 -8.00
C GLY A 108 -2.50 -12.12 -6.58
N CYS A 109 -3.30 -11.73 -5.59
CA CYS A 109 -3.09 -12.10 -4.18
C CYS A 109 -3.64 -13.48 -3.78
N GLY A 110 -4.29 -14.18 -4.72
CA GLY A 110 -5.03 -15.42 -4.47
C GLY A 110 -6.47 -15.13 -4.01
N ILE A 111 -7.38 -16.04 -4.32
CA ILE A 111 -8.82 -15.93 -4.03
C ILE A 111 -9.21 -17.10 -3.11
N PRO A 112 -9.92 -16.87 -2.00
CA PRO A 112 -10.42 -17.96 -1.17
C PRO A 112 -11.33 -18.93 -1.92
N PRO A 113 -11.38 -20.21 -1.51
CA PRO A 113 -10.73 -20.79 -0.33
C PRO A 113 -9.26 -21.18 -0.54
N ALA A 114 -8.64 -20.84 -1.68
CA ALA A 114 -7.23 -21.12 -1.88
C ALA A 114 -6.38 -20.28 -0.90
N PRO A 115 -5.23 -20.81 -0.43
CA PRO A 115 -4.29 -20.02 0.35
C PRO A 115 -3.88 -18.76 -0.41
N PRO A 116 -3.62 -17.63 0.28
CA PRO A 116 -3.10 -16.45 -0.39
C PRO A 116 -1.73 -16.76 -1.00
N THR A 117 -1.38 -16.04 -2.07
CA THR A 117 -0.07 -16.20 -2.74
C THR A 117 1.10 -15.76 -1.85
N LEU A 118 0.81 -14.98 -0.80
CA LEU A 118 1.73 -14.54 0.23
C LEU A 118 1.03 -14.53 1.61
N GLN A 119 1.75 -14.85 2.69
CA GLN A 119 1.24 -14.59 4.04
C GLN A 119 1.06 -13.08 4.24
N ASN A 120 -0.15 -12.66 4.63
CA ASN A 120 -0.52 -11.25 4.61
C ASN A 120 -1.10 -10.77 5.94
N MET A 121 -1.31 -9.46 6.07
CA MET A 121 -1.85 -8.85 7.29
C MET A 121 -3.24 -9.38 7.64
N GLN A 122 -4.12 -9.56 6.64
CA GLN A 122 -5.46 -10.08 6.85
C GLN A 122 -5.43 -11.46 7.52
N THR A 123 -4.73 -12.44 6.93
CA THR A 123 -4.68 -13.80 7.48
C THR A 123 -3.97 -13.86 8.83
N ASN A 124 -2.89 -13.09 9.01
CA ASN A 124 -2.06 -13.18 10.21
C ASN A 124 -2.63 -12.41 11.39
N LEU A 125 -3.36 -11.32 11.13
CA LEU A 125 -3.74 -10.35 12.15
C LEU A 125 -5.25 -10.27 12.28
N VAL A 126 -6.00 -10.18 11.18
CA VAL A 126 -7.46 -10.01 11.22
C VAL A 126 -8.14 -11.35 11.47
N ASP A 127 -7.90 -12.32 10.57
CA ASP A 127 -8.54 -13.64 10.63
C ASP A 127 -8.12 -14.43 11.88
N ASN A 128 -6.95 -14.09 12.45
CA ASN A 128 -6.43 -14.68 13.69
C ASN A 128 -6.87 -13.92 14.96
N GLY A 129 -8.06 -13.32 14.97
CA GLY A 129 -8.64 -12.67 16.14
C GLY A 129 -8.32 -11.18 16.30
N ASN A 130 -8.05 -10.48 15.20
CA ASN A 130 -7.73 -9.04 15.15
C ASN A 130 -6.57 -8.58 16.05
N ILE A 131 -5.43 -9.27 15.98
CA ILE A 131 -4.23 -9.05 16.81
C ILE A 131 -3.55 -7.69 16.57
N GLY A 132 -4.01 -6.88 15.61
CA GLY A 132 -3.45 -5.56 15.28
C GLY A 132 -4.42 -4.39 15.34
N GLY A 133 -5.67 -4.62 15.79
CA GLY A 133 -6.73 -3.60 15.77
C GLY A 133 -6.99 -3.05 14.37
N LEU A 134 -6.82 -3.89 13.34
CA LEU A 134 -6.99 -3.54 11.94
C LEU A 134 -8.48 -3.50 11.61
N SER A 135 -8.94 -2.34 11.17
CA SER A 135 -10.30 -2.14 10.67
C SER A 135 -10.35 -0.96 9.71
N GLY A 136 -11.20 -1.06 8.69
CA GLY A 136 -11.38 -0.03 7.68
C GLY A 136 -10.38 -0.10 6.51
N PRO A 137 -10.43 0.87 5.58
CA PRO A 137 -9.62 0.91 4.37
C PRO A 137 -8.22 1.47 4.62
N TYR A 138 -7.22 0.86 4.00
CA TYR A 138 -5.83 1.29 4.04
C TYR A 138 -5.19 1.24 2.66
N TRP A 139 -4.49 2.31 2.27
CA TRP A 139 -3.77 2.33 1.01
C TRP A 139 -2.69 1.24 0.97
N SER A 140 -2.59 0.58 -0.19
CA SER A 140 -1.39 -0.17 -0.57
C SER A 140 -0.46 0.71 -1.42
N SER A 141 0.76 0.22 -1.64
CA SER A 141 1.71 0.81 -2.59
C SER A 141 1.50 0.35 -4.03
N THR A 142 0.51 -0.50 -4.28
CA THR A 142 0.24 -1.08 -5.61
C THR A 142 -0.74 -0.20 -6.36
N GLU A 143 -0.36 0.23 -7.56
CA GLU A 143 -1.27 0.94 -8.47
C GLU A 143 -2.17 -0.07 -9.21
N SER A 144 -3.39 0.32 -9.60
CA SER A 144 -4.26 -0.57 -10.37
C SER A 144 -4.05 -0.39 -11.87
N SER A 145 -3.87 -1.50 -12.59
CA SER A 145 -3.78 -1.49 -14.05
C SER A 145 -5.14 -1.30 -14.74
N ARG A 146 -6.26 -1.37 -14.00
CA ARG A 146 -7.62 -1.19 -14.55
C ARG A 146 -7.89 0.25 -14.98
N GLY A 147 -7.27 1.21 -14.30
CA GLY A 147 -7.43 2.64 -14.53
C GLY A 147 -6.36 3.30 -15.38
N ILE A 148 -5.45 2.58 -16.04
CA ILE A 148 -4.24 3.14 -16.70
C ILE A 148 -4.52 4.31 -17.66
N THR A 149 -5.71 4.39 -18.27
CA THR A 149 -6.05 5.50 -19.17
C THR A 149 -6.35 6.82 -18.45
N GLN A 150 -6.72 6.77 -17.17
CA GLN A 150 -7.09 7.93 -16.35
C GLN A 150 -6.24 8.06 -15.07
N ASN A 151 -5.48 7.00 -14.72
CA ASN A 151 -4.63 6.88 -13.53
C ASN A 151 -5.34 7.15 -12.21
N THR A 152 -6.65 6.86 -12.18
CA THR A 152 -7.57 7.10 -11.08
C THR A 152 -7.52 6.04 -10.01
N ASP A 153 -6.85 4.91 -10.24
CA ASP A 153 -7.07 3.71 -9.44
C ASP A 153 -5.76 3.25 -8.77
N ALA A 154 -5.81 3.04 -7.46
CA ALA A 154 -4.76 2.39 -6.69
C ALA A 154 -5.40 1.45 -5.70
N TRP A 155 -4.75 0.33 -5.40
CA TRP A 155 -5.34 -0.68 -4.55
C TRP A 155 -5.32 -0.27 -3.09
N ASP A 156 -6.43 -0.46 -2.40
CA ASP A 156 -6.52 -0.48 -0.95
C ASP A 156 -7.05 -1.81 -0.43
N GLN A 157 -6.82 -2.03 0.87
CA GLN A 157 -7.36 -3.17 1.59
C GLN A 157 -8.30 -2.67 2.68
N PHE A 158 -9.57 -3.06 2.58
CA PHE A 158 -10.52 -2.97 3.68
C PHE A 158 -10.36 -4.16 4.61
N PHE A 159 -10.08 -3.90 5.88
CA PHE A 159 -10.06 -4.92 6.94
C PHE A 159 -11.38 -4.93 7.71
N ASP A 160 -12.02 -6.10 7.74
CA ASP A 160 -13.22 -6.39 8.53
C ASP A 160 -12.99 -7.58 9.46
N VAL A 161 -13.18 -7.34 10.76
CA VAL A 161 -13.13 -8.37 11.80
C VAL A 161 -14.29 -9.38 11.66
N GLY A 162 -15.37 -8.99 10.99
CA GLY A 162 -16.51 -9.85 10.66
C GLY A 162 -16.28 -10.83 9.50
N GLY A 163 -15.09 -10.82 8.88
CA GLY A 163 -14.72 -11.75 7.82
C GLY A 163 -15.04 -11.29 6.40
N ASN A 164 -15.56 -10.07 6.20
CA ASN A 164 -15.84 -9.51 4.88
C ASN A 164 -14.76 -8.50 4.43
N SER A 165 -13.50 -8.74 4.79
CA SER A 165 -12.40 -7.92 4.29
C SER A 165 -12.35 -7.99 2.76
N PHE A 166 -11.99 -6.92 2.06
CA PHE A 166 -11.93 -6.91 0.59
C PHE A 166 -10.86 -5.95 0.09
N GLN A 167 -10.53 -6.08 -1.19
CA GLN A 167 -9.65 -5.16 -1.90
C GLN A 167 -10.51 -4.30 -2.80
N ASP A 168 -10.18 -3.03 -2.92
CA ASP A 168 -10.85 -2.06 -3.80
C ASP A 168 -9.81 -1.17 -4.49
N ASP A 169 -10.23 -0.42 -5.51
CA ASP A 169 -9.33 0.45 -6.26
C ASP A 169 -9.95 1.78 -6.68
N ASP A 170 -9.70 2.84 -5.90
CA ASP A 170 -10.19 4.20 -6.19
C ASP A 170 -9.39 5.32 -5.48
N LYS A 171 -8.56 6.09 -6.20
CA LYS A 171 -7.75 7.20 -5.62
C LYS A 171 -8.57 8.42 -5.20
N ASP A 172 -9.90 8.41 -5.26
CA ASP A 172 -10.76 9.60 -5.09
C ASP A 172 -10.80 10.19 -3.66
N GLY A 173 -10.17 9.55 -2.68
CA GLY A 173 -10.26 9.99 -1.29
C GLY A 173 -9.01 9.79 -0.43
N PRO A 174 -8.89 10.58 0.66
CA PRO A 174 -7.92 10.28 1.69
C PRO A 174 -8.40 9.06 2.50
N ILE A 175 -7.59 8.00 2.55
CA ILE A 175 -7.84 6.83 3.42
C ILE A 175 -6.64 6.60 4.35
N SER A 176 -6.76 5.64 5.27
CA SER A 176 -5.74 5.40 6.29
C SER A 176 -4.44 4.88 5.69
N ILE A 177 -3.32 5.21 6.34
CA ILE A 177 -2.00 4.68 5.98
C ILE A 177 -1.52 3.75 7.09
N ARG A 178 -1.07 2.55 6.69
CA ARG A 178 -0.34 1.64 7.57
C ARG A 178 1.02 1.34 6.98
N CYS A 179 2.06 1.83 7.64
CA CYS A 179 3.44 1.54 7.28
C CYS A 179 3.88 0.26 7.97
N VAL A 180 4.62 -0.58 7.25
CA VAL A 180 5.19 -1.83 7.75
C VAL A 180 6.71 -1.82 7.58
N ARG A 181 7.41 -2.73 8.22
CA ARG A 181 8.85 -2.93 8.04
C ARG A 181 9.22 -4.40 8.13
N VAL A 182 10.33 -4.78 7.49
CA VAL A 182 10.87 -6.14 7.57
C VAL A 182 11.65 -6.29 8.87
N ILE A 183 11.39 -7.36 9.63
CA ILE A 183 12.23 -7.73 10.76
C ILE A 183 13.35 -8.62 10.23
N THR A 184 14.57 -8.09 10.19
CA THR A 184 15.77 -8.90 10.02
C THR A 184 16.27 -9.29 11.40
N ASN A 185 16.27 -10.59 11.71
CA ASN A 185 16.88 -11.15 12.92
C ASN A 185 18.41 -11.10 12.86
#